data_AF-A0A8C3SAW6-F1
#
_entry.id   AF-A0A8C3SAW6-F1
#
_cell.length_a   1.000
_cell.length_b   1.000
_cell.length_c   1.000
_cell.angle_alpha   90.00
_cell.angle_beta   90.00
_cell.angle_gamma   90.00
#
_symmetry.space_group_name_H-M   'P 1'
#
loop_
_entity.id
_entity.type
_entity.pdbx_description
1 polymer ?
#
loop_
_entity_poly.entity_id
_entity_poly.type
_entity_poly.pdbx_seq_one_letter_code
_entity_poly.pdbx_strand_id
1 'polypeptide(L)'
;MELRAQLTGRDGQKRPLRVRCQPEAGAGGELRGLLRGLSQLQEQVSALLAPLVEQESGGLAGAGTGAGPRGEWHPTPPSEIASHVGPTVKSPLGVRKVT
;
A
#
# COMPACT_ATOMS: atom_id res chain seq x y z
N MET A 1 5.21 2.25 25.68
CA MET A 1 5.11 3.25 24.59
C MET A 1 3.64 3.35 24.15
N GLU A 2 3.22 4.37 23.39
CA GLU A 2 1.83 4.49 22.90
C GLU A 2 1.82 4.96 21.44
N LEU A 3 1.03 4.30 20.60
CA LEU A 3 0.70 4.74 19.25
C LEU A 3 -0.61 5.52 19.28
N ARG A 4 -0.65 6.64 18.55
CA ARG A 4 -1.81 7.51 18.45
C ARG A 4 -2.16 7.75 17.00
N ALA A 5 -3.45 7.73 16.70
CA ALA A 5 -3.99 8.18 15.42
C ALA A 5 -5.30 8.93 15.66
N GLN A 6 -5.77 9.62 14.61
CA GLN A 6 -7.08 10.27 14.63
C GLN A 6 -7.68 10.19 13.24
N LEU A 7 -8.89 9.64 13.16
CA LEU A 7 -9.70 9.70 11.95
C LEU A 7 -10.57 10.96 12.02
N THR A 8 -10.52 11.78 10.97
CA THR A 8 -11.39 12.95 10.85
C THR A 8 -12.37 12.71 9.70
N GLY A 9 -13.67 12.68 9.99
CA GLY A 9 -14.70 12.50 9.00
C GLY A 9 -14.95 13.76 8.17
N ARG A 10 -15.70 13.61 7.06
CA ARG A 10 -16.15 14.74 6.22
C ARG A 10 -17.08 15.70 6.99
N ASP A 11 -17.78 15.17 7.99
CA ASP A 11 -18.58 15.90 8.98
C ASP A 11 -17.76 16.67 10.02
N GLY A 12 -16.42 16.61 9.93
CA GLY A 12 -15.50 17.20 10.90
C GLY A 12 -15.39 16.43 12.21
N GLN A 13 -16.11 15.30 12.36
CA GLN A 13 -16.05 14.50 13.57
C GLN A 13 -14.69 13.85 13.72
N LYS A 14 -14.09 14.01 14.90
CA LYS A 14 -12.77 13.48 15.23
C LYS A 14 -12.92 12.22 16.07
N ARG A 15 -12.34 11.13 15.59
CA ARG A 15 -12.32 9.82 16.25
C ARG A 15 -10.88 9.46 16.62
N PRO A 16 -10.45 9.70 17.87
CA PRO A 16 -9.09 9.37 18.30
C PRO A 16 -8.92 7.87 18.52
N LEU A 17 -7.73 7.38 18.23
CA LEU A 17 -7.29 5.99 18.41
C LEU A 17 -6.02 5.97 19.25
N ARG A 18 -5.93 5.06 20.21
CA ARG A 18 -4.76 4.90 21.07
C ARG A 18 -4.48 3.42 21.28
N VAL A 19 -3.24 3.01 21.05
CA VAL A 19 -2.76 1.65 21.29
C VAL A 19 -1.54 1.70 22.19
N ARG A 20 -1.67 1.13 23.38
CA ARG A 20 -0.54 0.99 24.30
C ARG A 20 0.34 -0.16 23.82
N CYS A 21 1.61 0.14 23.54
CA CYS A 21 2.60 -0.86 23.16
C CYS A 21 3.36 -1.31 24.41
N GLN A 22 3.10 -2.54 24.86
CA GLN A 22 3.93 -3.18 25.89
C GLN A 22 5.20 -3.75 25.25
N PRO A 23 6.39 -3.47 25.82
CA PRO A 23 7.61 -4.14 25.41
C PRO A 23 7.53 -5.63 25.74
N GLU A 24 8.12 -6.45 24.88
CA GLU A 24 8.24 -7.89 25.09
C GLU A 24 9.58 -8.25 25.73
N ALA A 25 9.73 -9.48 26.21
CA ALA A 25 10.96 -9.94 26.82
C ALA A 25 12.10 -10.12 25.78
N GLY A 26 13.34 -9.99 26.26
CA GLY A 26 14.57 -10.26 25.48
C GLY A 26 15.06 -9.09 24.62
N ALA A 27 16.22 -9.28 23.99
CA ALA A 27 16.83 -8.28 23.11
C ALA A 27 15.86 -7.92 21.95
N GLY A 28 15.67 -6.62 21.71
CA GLY A 28 14.73 -6.11 20.71
C GLY A 28 13.25 -6.22 21.09
N GLY A 29 12.92 -6.54 22.34
CA GLY A 29 11.54 -6.68 22.80
C GLY A 29 10.71 -5.40 22.70
N GLU A 30 11.36 -4.22 22.75
CA GLU A 30 10.70 -2.93 22.50
C GLU A 30 10.18 -2.80 21.07
N LEU A 31 11.00 -3.20 20.07
CA LEU A 31 10.61 -3.16 18.67
C LEU A 31 9.50 -4.17 18.37
N ARG A 32 9.58 -5.39 18.94
CA ARG A 32 8.51 -6.38 18.79
C ARG A 32 7.19 -5.89 19.39
N GLY A 33 7.25 -5.29 20.59
CA GLY A 33 6.09 -4.64 21.21
C GLY A 33 5.48 -3.52 20.36
N LEU A 34 6.31 -2.75 19.67
CA LEU A 34 5.87 -1.70 18.73
C LEU A 34 5.20 -2.30 17.48
N LEU A 35 5.78 -3.32 16.85
CA LEU A 35 5.21 -3.99 15.68
C LEU A 35 3.85 -4.62 15.99
N ARG A 36 3.72 -5.21 17.18
CA ARG A 36 2.43 -5.72 17.68
C ARG A 36 1.41 -4.59 17.84
N GLY A 37 1.80 -3.49 18.47
CA GLY A 37 0.94 -2.31 18.61
C GLY A 37 0.53 -1.71 17.27
N LEU A 38 1.42 -1.71 16.27
CA LEU A 38 1.11 -1.22 14.92
C LEU A 38 0.08 -2.11 14.23
N SER A 39 0.22 -3.43 14.35
CA SER A 39 -0.75 -4.38 13.80
C SER A 39 -2.14 -4.19 14.42
N GLN A 40 -2.21 -4.01 15.75
CA GLN A 40 -3.46 -3.71 16.45
C GLN A 40 -4.08 -2.37 16.00
N LEU A 41 -3.27 -1.34 15.79
CA LEU A 41 -3.77 -0.06 15.30
C LEU A 41 -4.34 -0.20 13.87
N GLN A 42 -3.67 -0.97 13.01
CA GLN A 42 -4.15 -1.26 11.66
C GLN A 42 -5.52 -1.94 11.70
N GLU A 43 -5.69 -2.99 12.51
CA GLU A 43 -6.97 -3.68 12.69
C GLU A 43 -8.08 -2.73 13.15
N GLN A 44 -7.82 -1.87 14.13
CA GLN A 44 -8.79 -0.88 14.62
C GLN A 44 -9.18 0.13 13.53
N VAL A 45 -8.20 0.62 12.75
CA VAL A 45 -8.46 1.54 11.64
C VAL A 45 -9.28 0.85 10.55
N SER A 46 -8.92 -0.38 10.16
CA SER A 46 -9.65 -1.16 9.17
C SER A 46 -11.09 -1.41 9.61
N ALA A 47 -11.33 -1.78 10.87
CA ALA A 47 -12.68 -1.97 11.40
C ALA A 47 -13.52 -0.69 11.38
N LEU A 48 -12.91 0.47 11.63
CA LEU A 48 -13.59 1.77 11.56
C LEU A 48 -13.91 2.20 10.13
N LEU A 49 -13.03 1.88 9.17
CA LEU A 49 -13.19 2.26 7.77
C LEU A 49 -14.11 1.30 7.01
N ALA A 50 -14.14 0.01 7.36
CA ALA A 50 -14.97 -1.00 6.70
C ALA A 50 -16.42 -0.55 6.44
N PRO A 51 -17.21 -0.11 7.45
CA PRO A 51 -18.58 0.33 7.19
C PRO A 51 -18.67 1.59 6.33
N LEU A 52 -17.66 2.47 6.36
CA LEU A 52 -17.64 3.70 5.54
C LEU A 52 -17.35 3.36 4.07
N VAL A 53 -16.47 2.40 3.82
CA VAL A 53 -16.16 1.90 2.47
C VAL A 53 -17.35 1.17 1.87
N GLU A 54 -18.06 0.36 2.66
CA GLU A 54 -19.30 -0.31 2.23
C GLU A 54 -20.40 0.70 1.91
N GLN A 55 -20.56 1.76 2.71
CA GLN A 55 -21.51 2.85 2.41
C GLN A 55 -21.17 3.58 1.10
N GLU A 56 -19.89 3.84 0.84
CA GLU A 56 -19.45 4.50 -0.40
C GLU A 56 -19.63 3.58 -1.61
N SER A 57 -19.35 2.29 -1.46
CA SER A 57 -19.48 1.28 -2.52
C SER A 57 -20.94 0.94 -2.84
N GLY A 58 -21.80 0.82 -1.82
CA GLY A 58 -23.23 0.58 -1.97
C GLY A 58 -24.01 1.80 -2.45
N GLY A 59 -23.56 3.01 -2.13
CA GLY A 59 -24.16 4.27 -2.60
C GLY A 59 -24.05 4.49 -4.11
N LEU A 60 -23.06 3.85 -4.78
CA LEU A 60 -22.92 3.88 -6.24
C LEU A 60 -23.91 2.95 -6.97
N ALA A 61 -24.44 1.92 -6.30
CA ALA A 61 -25.39 0.98 -6.89
C ALA A 61 -26.86 1.47 -6.86
N GLY A 62 -27.16 2.52 -6.08
CA GLY A 62 -28.50 3.10 -5.95
C GLY A 62 -28.77 4.33 -6.83
N ALA A 63 -27.76 4.88 -7.51
CA ALA A 63 -27.91 5.98 -8.45
C ALA A 63 -28.22 5.44 -9.86
N GLY A 64 -29.44 4.95 -10.05
CA GLY A 64 -29.94 4.57 -11.37
C GLY A 64 -30.06 5.79 -12.30
N THR A 65 -29.49 5.65 -13.49
CA THR A 65 -29.88 6.30 -14.76
C THR A 65 -29.57 7.80 -14.92
N GLY A 66 -28.37 8.10 -15.44
CA GLY A 66 -28.01 9.41 -15.96
C GLY A 66 -26.67 9.37 -16.71
N ALA A 67 -26.74 9.46 -18.03
CA ALA A 67 -25.62 9.34 -18.98
C ALA A 67 -24.37 10.18 -18.65
N GLY A 68 -23.19 9.59 -18.85
CA GLY A 68 -21.90 10.27 -18.98
C GLY A 68 -20.79 9.25 -19.24
N PRO A 69 -19.92 9.42 -20.26
CA PRO A 69 -19.05 8.35 -20.73
C PRO A 69 -18.03 7.98 -19.66
N ARG A 70 -18.06 6.70 -19.32
CA ARG A 70 -17.11 6.02 -18.44
C ARG A 70 -15.72 6.17 -19.06
N GLY A 71 -14.88 7.00 -18.45
CA GLY A 71 -13.44 6.98 -18.71
C GLY A 71 -12.95 5.56 -18.50
N GLU A 72 -12.62 4.90 -19.60
CA GLU A 72 -12.17 3.51 -19.64
C GLU A 72 -10.82 3.41 -18.90
N TRP A 73 -10.86 3.00 -17.64
CA TRP A 73 -9.66 2.51 -16.97
C TRP A 73 -9.36 1.13 -17.55
N HIS A 74 -8.39 1.08 -18.44
CA HIS A 74 -7.84 -0.15 -18.98
C HIS A 74 -6.69 -0.59 -18.05
N PRO A 75 -6.87 -1.61 -17.18
CA PRO A 75 -5.72 -2.19 -16.50
C PRO A 75 -4.87 -2.89 -17.58
N THR A 76 -3.64 -2.42 -17.79
CA THR A 76 -2.68 -3.17 -18.60
C THR A 76 -2.39 -4.50 -17.90
N PRO A 77 -2.59 -5.67 -18.55
CA PRO A 77 -2.21 -6.95 -17.97
C PRO A 77 -0.68 -7.01 -17.80
N PRO A 78 -0.15 -7.68 -16.76
CA PRO A 78 1.29 -7.72 -16.47
C PRO A 78 2.07 -8.69 -17.40
N SER A 79 1.90 -8.56 -18.71
CA SER A 79 2.50 -9.47 -19.71
C SER A 79 3.48 -8.79 -20.67
N GLU A 80 4.09 -7.67 -20.28
CA GLU A 80 5.15 -7.02 -21.08
C GLU A 80 6.40 -6.62 -20.26
N ILE A 81 6.76 -7.44 -19.27
CA ILE A 81 8.16 -7.51 -18.82
C ILE A 81 8.86 -8.60 -19.63
N ALA A 82 8.80 -8.49 -20.96
CA ALA A 82 9.62 -9.29 -21.85
C ALA A 82 10.99 -8.62 -21.97
N SER A 83 11.91 -9.06 -21.12
CA SER A 83 13.29 -9.33 -21.50
C SER A 83 14.03 -8.22 -22.28
N HIS A 84 14.43 -7.15 -21.59
CA HIS A 84 15.65 -6.45 -21.99
C HIS A 84 16.87 -7.27 -21.52
N VAL A 85 17.10 -8.38 -22.23
CA VAL A 85 18.40 -9.05 -22.23
C VAL A 85 19.34 -8.13 -23.00
N GLY A 86 20.33 -7.57 -22.29
CA GLY A 86 21.26 -6.61 -22.86
C GLY A 86 22.02 -7.18 -24.06
N PRO A 87 22.27 -6.38 -25.11
CA PRO A 87 23.21 -6.79 -26.15
C PRO A 87 24.65 -6.55 -25.68
N THR A 88 25.29 -7.64 -25.26
CA THR A 88 26.63 -8.08 -25.65
C THR A 88 27.58 -7.00 -26.20
N VAL A 89 28.63 -6.70 -25.42
CA VAL A 89 29.85 -6.04 -25.90
C VAL A 89 30.42 -6.84 -27.07
N LYS A 90 30.45 -6.23 -28.25
CA LYS A 90 31.11 -6.77 -29.44
C LYS A 90 32.58 -6.34 -29.39
N SER A 91 33.42 -7.14 -28.75
CA SER A 91 34.88 -7.05 -28.91
C SER A 91 35.28 -7.61 -30.29
N PRO A 92 35.99 -6.88 -31.15
CA PRO A 92 36.74 -7.49 -32.24
C PRO A 92 38.18 -7.78 -31.77
N LEU A 93 38.47 -9.07 -31.63
CA LEU A 93 39.80 -9.61 -31.38
C LEU A 93 40.69 -9.51 -32.64
N GLY A 94 41.97 -9.15 -32.45
CA GLY A 94 43.12 -9.50 -33.31
C GLY A 94 43.54 -8.44 -34.35
N VAL A 95 44.81 -8.12 -34.63
CA VAL A 95 46.06 -8.91 -34.56
C VAL A 95 47.30 -7.97 -34.49
N ARG A 96 48.28 -8.34 -33.64
CA ARG A 96 49.74 -8.08 -33.61
C ARG A 96 50.41 -7.11 -34.61
N LYS A 97 51.39 -6.32 -34.11
CA LYS A 97 52.81 -6.42 -34.56
C LYS A 97 53.79 -5.93 -33.49
N VAL A 98 54.75 -6.82 -33.18
CA VAL A 98 56.02 -6.56 -32.50
C VAL A 98 56.94 -5.82 -33.46
N THR A 99 57.52 -4.69 -33.02
CA THR A 99 58.95 -4.33 -33.10
C THR A 99 59.15 -3.03 -32.34
#